data_AF-A0A7D8UJ08-F1
#
_entry.id   AF-A0A7D8UJ08-F1
#
_cell.length_a   1.000
_cell.length_b   1.000
_cell.length_c   1.000
_cell.angle_alpha   90.00
_cell.angle_beta   90.00
_cell.angle_gamma   90.00
#
_symmetry.space_group_name_H-M   'P 1'
#
loop_
_entity.id
_entity.type
_entity.pdbx_description
1 polymer ?
#
loop_
_entity_poly.entity_id
_entity_poly.type
_entity_poly.pdbx_seq_one_letter_code
_entity_poly.pdbx_strand_id
1 'polypeptide(L)'
;LRDVIKYDNETNSPWPGFDAGCKQLLDSVIPRLLGVLQSDGHEIEPALIHGDLWEQNIGIYMETGETIVFDPGSTYAHNEMEFGTWRCSWAYYLNSPIYMRMYQRHIEPSESAEQWDDRSRLYSLHPYLNDSAGLPGSVSRSIAYNDMLFLCEKYAPLETLEKYNPEKDISITGAYTQHATQSMKDEYLNS
;
A
#
# COMPACT_ATOMS: atom_id res chain seq x y z
N LEU A 1 9.88 3.15 -2.96
CA LEU A 1 9.79 3.73 -1.59
C LEU A 1 10.71 4.93 -1.37
N ARG A 2 12.01 4.90 -1.68
CA ARG A 2 12.91 6.05 -1.42
C ARG A 2 12.41 7.36 -2.03
N ASP A 3 11.95 7.33 -3.28
CA ASP A 3 11.48 8.53 -3.99
C ASP A 3 10.18 9.09 -3.40
N VAL A 4 9.20 8.23 -3.07
CA VAL A 4 7.95 8.68 -2.45
C VAL A 4 8.15 9.17 -1.03
N ILE A 5 9.07 8.59 -0.25
CA ILE A 5 9.44 9.12 1.08
C ILE A 5 10.06 10.51 0.94
N LYS A 6 10.96 10.69 -0.03
CA LYS A 6 11.56 12.00 -0.31
C LYS A 6 10.47 13.02 -0.67
N TYR A 7 9.57 12.66 -1.58
CA TYR A 7 8.49 13.54 -2.01
C TYR A 7 7.56 13.91 -0.84
N ASP A 8 7.15 12.93 -0.03
CA ASP A 8 6.34 13.13 1.18
C ASP A 8 7.02 14.07 2.20
N ASN A 9 8.34 13.94 2.38
CA ASN A 9 9.12 14.80 3.27
C ASN A 9 9.31 16.22 2.73
N GLU A 10 9.29 16.41 1.40
CA GLU A 10 9.36 17.73 0.78
C GLU A 10 8.04 18.52 0.90
N THR A 11 6.91 17.81 0.98
CA THR A 11 5.57 18.40 1.05
C THR A 11 5.05 18.58 2.48
N ASN A 12 5.42 17.68 3.40
CA ASN A 12 4.91 17.68 4.77
C ASN A 12 5.91 18.24 5.78
N SER A 13 5.40 18.65 6.96
CA SER A 13 6.23 19.11 8.07
C SER A 13 7.24 18.03 8.52
N PRO A 14 8.46 18.41 8.94
CA PRO A 14 9.45 17.47 9.46
C PRO A 14 8.91 16.63 10.62
N TRP A 15 9.21 15.32 10.62
CA TRP A 15 8.78 14.39 11.66
C TRP A 15 9.90 13.39 11.97
N PRO A 16 10.75 13.67 12.97
CA PRO A 16 11.94 12.85 13.25
C PRO A 16 11.66 11.37 13.54
N GLY A 17 10.53 11.06 14.20
CA GLY A 17 10.11 9.67 14.45
C GLY A 17 9.77 8.93 13.16
N PHE A 18 9.07 9.59 12.24
CA PHE A 18 8.79 9.06 10.90
C PHE A 18 10.07 8.82 10.09
N ASP A 19 11.01 9.77 10.12
CA ASP A 19 12.29 9.62 9.42
C ASP A 19 13.11 8.44 9.96
N ALA A 20 13.13 8.27 11.29
CA ALA A 20 13.77 7.12 11.93
C ALA A 20 13.08 5.80 11.54
N GLY A 21 11.75 5.78 11.50
CA GLY A 21 10.96 4.63 11.05
C GLY A 21 11.25 4.27 9.59
N CYS A 22 11.26 5.26 8.69
CA CYS A 22 11.62 5.08 7.28
C CYS A 22 13.04 4.51 7.12
N LYS A 23 14.00 5.02 7.89
CA LYS A 23 15.37 4.52 7.87
C LYS A 23 15.44 3.06 8.33
N GLN A 24 14.80 2.72 9.45
CA GLN A 24 14.77 1.36 9.97
C GLN A 24 14.10 0.38 9.00
N LEU A 25 13.02 0.83 8.35
CA LEU A 25 12.32 0.07 7.33
C LEU A 25 13.23 -0.25 6.14
N LEU A 26 13.88 0.78 5.58
CA LEU A 26 14.73 0.68 4.39
C LEU A 26 16.01 -0.14 4.64
N ASP A 27 16.62 0.04 5.80
CA ASP A 27 17.93 -0.55 6.08
C ASP A 27 17.84 -1.96 6.68
N SER A 28 16.71 -2.34 7.29
CA SER A 28 16.60 -3.60 8.04
C SER A 28 15.34 -4.41 7.76
N VAL A 29 14.16 -3.79 7.71
CA VAL A 29 12.91 -4.53 7.48
C VAL A 29 12.83 -5.04 6.04
N ILE A 30 13.00 -4.17 5.05
CA ILE A 30 12.87 -4.53 3.62
C ILE A 30 13.86 -5.63 3.24
N PRO A 31 15.17 -5.53 3.56
CA PRO A 31 16.12 -6.61 3.27
C PRO A 31 15.72 -7.94 3.91
N ARG A 32 15.12 -7.93 5.11
CA ARG A 32 14.68 -9.14 5.80
C ARG A 32 13.40 -9.72 5.21
N LEU A 33 12.37 -8.89 5.06
CA LEU A 33 11.01 -9.32 4.67
C LEU A 33 10.91 -9.65 3.18
N LEU A 34 11.65 -8.94 2.32
CA LEU A 34 11.65 -9.21 0.88
C LEU A 34 12.84 -10.06 0.44
N GLY A 35 13.94 -10.08 1.20
CA GLY A 35 15.12 -10.87 0.86
C GLY A 35 14.84 -12.38 0.83
N VAL A 36 13.89 -12.86 1.65
CA VAL A 36 13.49 -14.28 1.65
C VAL A 36 12.96 -14.76 0.30
N LEU A 37 12.32 -13.86 -0.46
CA LEU A 37 11.75 -14.15 -1.78
C LEU A 37 12.82 -14.42 -2.85
N GLN A 38 14.08 -14.06 -2.58
CA GLN A 38 15.20 -14.20 -3.50
C GLN A 38 16.36 -15.01 -2.89
N SER A 39 16.13 -15.64 -1.74
CA SER A 39 17.12 -16.48 -1.05
C SER A 39 16.80 -17.97 -1.23
N ASP A 40 17.74 -18.84 -0.89
CA ASP A 40 17.56 -20.31 -0.92
C ASP A 40 17.11 -20.87 -2.29
N GLY A 41 17.50 -20.20 -3.38
CA GLY A 41 17.17 -20.62 -4.75
C GLY A 41 15.80 -20.13 -5.24
N HIS A 42 15.09 -19.33 -4.45
CA HIS A 42 13.90 -18.63 -4.90
C HIS A 42 14.26 -17.45 -5.79
N GLU A 43 13.42 -17.18 -6.79
CA GLU A 43 13.48 -16.01 -7.63
C GLU A 43 12.10 -15.39 -7.74
N ILE A 44 12.03 -14.06 -7.68
CA ILE A 44 10.79 -13.34 -7.97
C ILE A 44 10.61 -13.33 -9.48
N GLU A 45 9.53 -13.95 -9.96
CA GLU A 45 9.08 -13.76 -11.34
C GLU A 45 8.43 -12.37 -11.48
N PRO A 46 8.97 -11.46 -12.31
CA PRO A 46 8.37 -10.16 -12.51
C PRO A 46 7.01 -10.28 -13.20
N ALA A 47 5.95 -9.82 -12.53
CA ALA A 47 4.60 -9.73 -13.07
C ALA A 47 4.29 -8.29 -13.49
N LEU A 48 3.57 -8.13 -14.60
CA LEU A 48 2.98 -6.84 -14.95
C LEU A 48 1.83 -6.54 -13.99
N ILE A 49 1.99 -5.53 -13.15
CA ILE A 49 0.95 -5.04 -12.25
C ILE A 49 0.26 -3.80 -12.84
N HIS A 50 -1.00 -3.56 -12.48
CA HIS A 50 -1.72 -2.32 -12.75
C HIS A 50 -1.14 -1.15 -11.95
N GLY A 51 -0.79 -1.39 -10.68
CA GLY A 51 -0.03 -0.44 -9.84
C GLY A 51 -0.88 0.62 -9.13
N ASP A 52 -2.12 0.82 -9.57
CA ASP A 52 -3.13 1.63 -8.88
C ASP A 52 -4.52 0.96 -8.95
N LEU A 53 -4.60 -0.35 -8.68
CA LEU A 53 -5.87 -1.07 -8.79
C LEU A 53 -6.72 -0.90 -7.53
N TRP A 54 -7.83 -0.17 -7.64
CA TRP A 54 -8.86 -0.04 -6.59
C TRP A 54 -10.24 0.21 -7.21
N GLU A 55 -11.31 0.13 -6.44
CA GLU A 55 -12.68 0.14 -6.97
C GLU A 55 -13.07 1.36 -7.83
N GLN A 56 -12.43 2.52 -7.69
CA GLN A 56 -12.70 3.67 -8.57
C GLN A 56 -11.97 3.56 -9.93
N ASN A 57 -10.98 2.68 -10.04
CA ASN A 57 -10.25 2.37 -11.26
C ASN A 57 -10.78 1.10 -11.94
N ILE A 58 -11.97 0.62 -11.55
CA ILE A 58 -12.64 -0.54 -12.12
C ILE A 58 -14.03 -0.14 -12.60
N GLY A 59 -14.37 -0.50 -13.82
CA GLY A 59 -15.71 -0.37 -14.38
C GLY A 59 -16.22 -1.68 -14.98
N ILE A 60 -17.52 -1.74 -15.22
CA ILE A 60 -18.16 -2.80 -15.98
C ILE A 60 -18.63 -2.22 -17.31
N TYR A 61 -18.20 -2.82 -18.42
CA TYR A 61 -18.72 -2.46 -19.72
C TYR A 61 -20.17 -2.95 -19.83
N MET A 62 -21.11 -2.02 -19.85
CA MET A 62 -22.54 -2.34 -19.76
C MET A 62 -23.07 -3.23 -20.89
N GLU A 63 -22.43 -3.22 -22.06
CA GLU A 63 -22.86 -4.02 -23.21
C GLU A 63 -22.43 -5.49 -23.11
N THR A 64 -21.23 -5.77 -22.60
CA THR A 64 -20.68 -7.14 -22.54
C THR A 64 -20.68 -7.73 -21.13
N GLY A 65 -20.79 -6.89 -20.11
CA GLY A 65 -20.58 -7.27 -18.71
C GLY A 65 -19.11 -7.49 -18.35
N GLU A 66 -18.17 -7.17 -19.25
CA GLU A 66 -16.74 -7.34 -19.00
C GLU A 66 -16.20 -6.29 -18.03
N THR A 67 -15.21 -6.68 -17.24
CA THR A 67 -14.50 -5.77 -16.34
C THR A 67 -13.46 -4.98 -17.13
N ILE A 68 -13.46 -3.66 -16.94
CA ILE A 68 -12.46 -2.74 -17.49
C ILE A 68 -11.69 -2.12 -16.31
N VAL A 69 -10.37 -2.00 -16.46
CA VAL A 69 -9.49 -1.30 -15.52
C VAL A 69 -8.97 0.00 -16.15
N PHE A 70 -8.85 1.07 -15.36
CA PHE A 70 -8.49 2.42 -15.81
C PHE A 70 -7.31 2.99 -15.00
N ASP A 71 -6.68 4.03 -15.54
CA ASP A 71 -5.58 4.76 -14.89
C ASP A 71 -4.40 3.87 -14.41
N PRO A 72 -3.82 3.05 -15.31
CA PRO A 72 -2.71 2.17 -14.93
C PRO A 72 -1.44 2.97 -14.63
N GLY A 73 -0.88 2.71 -13.45
CA GLY A 73 0.51 3.03 -13.07
C GLY A 73 1.43 1.83 -13.31
N SER A 74 1.29 1.17 -14.46
CA SER A 74 1.82 -0.18 -14.66
C SER A 74 3.34 -0.27 -14.61
N THR A 75 3.82 -1.33 -13.97
CA THR A 75 5.24 -1.68 -13.89
C THR A 75 5.42 -3.19 -13.78
N TYR A 76 6.62 -3.69 -14.05
CA TYR A 76 6.99 -5.06 -13.72
C TYR A 76 7.49 -5.10 -12.27
N ALA A 77 6.81 -5.89 -11.43
CA ALA A 77 7.08 -5.99 -10.00
C ALA A 77 6.77 -7.40 -9.48
N HIS A 78 7.03 -7.62 -8.19
CA HIS A 78 6.46 -8.77 -7.49
C HIS A 78 4.93 -8.67 -7.52
N ASN A 79 4.27 -9.74 -7.96
CA ASN A 79 2.81 -9.82 -8.12
C ASN A 79 2.01 -9.34 -6.89
N GLU A 80 2.49 -9.65 -5.69
CA GLU A 80 1.81 -9.27 -4.44
C GLU A 80 1.73 -7.76 -4.20
N MET A 81 2.58 -6.98 -4.88
CA MET A 81 2.61 -5.53 -4.77
C MET A 81 1.32 -4.87 -5.30
N GLU A 82 0.59 -5.52 -6.23
CA GLU A 82 -0.71 -5.07 -6.73
C GLU A 82 -1.70 -4.75 -5.60
N PHE A 83 -1.65 -5.57 -4.53
CA PHE A 83 -2.63 -5.51 -3.45
C PHE A 83 -2.28 -4.50 -2.36
N GLY A 84 -1.18 -3.75 -2.51
CA GLY A 84 -0.81 -2.71 -1.55
C GLY A 84 -1.90 -1.64 -1.42
N THR A 85 -2.48 -1.20 -2.55
CA THR A 85 -3.58 -0.22 -2.56
C THR A 85 -4.84 -0.78 -1.90
N TRP A 86 -5.09 -2.09 -1.93
CA TRP A 86 -6.26 -2.70 -1.31
C TRP A 86 -6.22 -2.64 0.22
N ARG A 87 -5.06 -2.40 0.84
CA ARG A 87 -4.99 -2.11 2.27
C ARG A 87 -5.29 -0.66 2.60
N CYS A 88 -5.37 0.24 1.61
CA CYS A 88 -5.53 1.65 1.89
C CYS A 88 -6.93 1.99 2.40
N SER A 89 -7.03 3.07 3.19
CA SER A 89 -8.29 3.45 3.85
C SER A 89 -9.38 3.87 2.87
N TRP A 90 -9.08 4.02 1.58
CA TRP A 90 -10.01 4.35 0.50
C TRP A 90 -10.41 3.14 -0.37
N ALA A 91 -9.78 1.97 -0.22
CA ALA A 91 -10.12 0.75 -0.95
C ALA A 91 -11.12 -0.11 -0.14
N TYR A 92 -12.33 0.40 0.08
CA TYR A 92 -13.36 -0.23 0.91
C TYR A 92 -13.77 -1.63 0.43
N TYR A 93 -14.06 -1.77 -0.86
CA TYR A 93 -14.64 -3.01 -1.38
C TYR A 93 -13.55 -4.04 -1.61
N LEU A 94 -12.42 -3.64 -2.22
CA LEU A 94 -11.35 -4.56 -2.57
C LEU A 94 -10.51 -5.02 -1.37
N ASN A 95 -10.56 -4.34 -0.23
CA ASN A 95 -9.95 -4.83 1.01
C ASN A 95 -10.60 -6.13 1.54
N SER A 96 -11.75 -6.53 1.00
CA SER A 96 -12.44 -7.73 1.45
C SER A 96 -11.59 -8.97 1.21
N PRO A 97 -11.40 -9.83 2.22
CA PRO A 97 -10.54 -11.01 2.09
C PRO A 97 -11.08 -12.02 1.08
N ILE A 98 -12.31 -11.87 0.58
CA ILE A 98 -12.85 -12.71 -0.49
C ILE A 98 -12.09 -12.54 -1.81
N TYR A 99 -11.69 -11.32 -2.16
CA TYR A 99 -10.97 -11.06 -3.41
C TYR A 99 -9.57 -11.64 -3.35
N MET A 100 -8.88 -11.45 -2.21
CA MET A 100 -7.57 -12.06 -1.96
C MET A 100 -7.62 -13.59 -2.07
N ARG A 101 -8.62 -14.23 -1.46
CA ARG A 101 -8.81 -15.68 -1.57
C ARG A 101 -9.07 -16.15 -3.00
N MET A 102 -9.72 -15.34 -3.84
CA MET A 102 -9.91 -15.69 -5.25
C MET A 102 -8.59 -15.63 -6.01
N TYR A 103 -7.76 -14.62 -5.78
CA TYR A 103 -6.42 -14.56 -6.36
C TYR A 103 -5.56 -15.77 -5.94
N GLN A 104 -5.57 -16.09 -4.65
CA GLN A 104 -4.80 -17.20 -4.08
C GLN A 104 -5.23 -18.60 -4.58
N ARG A 105 -6.40 -18.73 -5.22
CA ARG A 105 -6.81 -19.98 -5.91
C ARG A 105 -6.10 -20.18 -7.24
N HIS A 106 -5.53 -19.13 -7.81
CA HIS A 106 -4.84 -19.15 -9.10
C HIS A 106 -3.33 -19.02 -8.96
N ILE A 107 -2.88 -18.24 -7.99
CA ILE A 107 -1.47 -17.98 -7.72
C ILE A 107 -1.24 -18.17 -6.22
N GLU A 108 -0.46 -19.18 -5.86
CA GLU A 108 -0.12 -19.43 -4.45
C GLU A 108 0.70 -18.26 -3.88
N PRO A 109 0.56 -17.96 -2.57
CA PRO A 109 1.44 -17.01 -1.89
C PRO A 109 2.92 -17.33 -2.14
N SER A 110 3.73 -16.29 -2.41
CA SER A 110 5.18 -16.48 -2.52
C SER A 110 5.75 -17.01 -1.20
N GLU A 111 6.92 -17.66 -1.28
CA GLU A 111 7.60 -18.33 -0.15
C GLU A 111 7.58 -17.50 1.14
N SER A 112 7.55 -18.20 2.29
CA SER A 112 7.15 -17.63 3.59
C SER A 112 5.73 -17.08 3.51
N ALA A 113 4.77 -17.95 3.17
CA ALA A 113 3.36 -17.61 2.98
C ALA A 113 2.73 -16.96 4.24
N GLU A 114 3.24 -17.27 5.43
CA GLU A 114 2.85 -16.64 6.69
C GLU A 114 3.19 -15.15 6.76
N GLN A 115 4.08 -14.66 5.90
CA GLN A 115 4.49 -13.26 5.79
C GLN A 115 3.73 -12.48 4.70
N TRP A 116 2.78 -13.12 4.00
CA TRP A 116 1.98 -12.49 2.96
C TRP A 116 1.33 -11.17 3.41
N ASP A 117 0.66 -11.18 4.57
CA ASP A 117 -0.02 -9.98 5.08
C ASP A 117 0.97 -8.85 5.42
N ASP A 118 2.14 -9.21 5.92
CA ASP A 118 3.18 -8.24 6.26
C ASP A 118 3.80 -7.63 4.99
N ARG A 119 3.97 -8.43 3.92
CA ARG A 119 4.39 -7.91 2.61
C ARG A 119 3.34 -6.98 2.04
N SER A 120 2.06 -7.34 2.13
CA SER A 120 0.95 -6.48 1.74
C SER A 120 0.98 -5.15 2.53
N ARG A 121 1.23 -5.18 3.84
CA ARG A 121 1.39 -4.00 4.70
C ARG A 121 2.61 -3.16 4.32
N LEU A 122 3.71 -3.79 3.92
CA LEU A 122 4.88 -3.07 3.39
C LEU A 122 4.55 -2.38 2.05
N TYR A 123 3.83 -3.06 1.15
CA TYR A 123 3.48 -2.52 -0.16
C TYR A 123 2.48 -1.37 -0.06
N SER A 124 1.58 -1.37 0.94
CA SER A 124 0.62 -0.26 1.15
C SER A 124 1.27 1.05 1.58
N LEU A 125 2.51 1.03 2.08
CA LEU A 125 3.23 2.26 2.41
C LEU A 125 3.42 3.15 1.19
N HIS A 126 3.60 2.59 -0.01
CA HIS A 126 3.78 3.38 -1.22
C HIS A 126 2.56 4.26 -1.55
N PRO A 127 1.34 3.70 -1.74
CA PRO A 127 0.15 4.51 -2.01
C PRO A 127 -0.20 5.47 -0.87
N TYR A 128 -0.02 5.10 0.40
CA TYR A 128 -0.26 6.03 1.51
C TYR A 128 0.68 7.24 1.51
N LEU A 129 1.97 7.03 1.25
CA LEU A 129 2.92 8.13 1.18
C LEU A 129 2.69 8.99 -0.06
N ASN A 130 2.25 8.38 -1.17
CA ASN A 130 1.86 9.13 -2.36
C ASN A 130 0.63 10.02 -2.09
N ASP A 131 -0.39 9.49 -1.43
CA ASP A 131 -1.58 10.26 -1.02
C ASP A 131 -1.22 11.37 -0.02
N SER A 132 -0.39 11.07 0.98
CA SER A 132 0.12 12.05 1.95
C SER A 132 0.90 13.20 1.30
N ALA A 133 1.68 12.90 0.25
CA ALA A 133 2.41 13.92 -0.48
C ALA A 133 1.49 14.78 -1.37
N GLY A 134 0.48 14.17 -1.99
CA GLY A 134 -0.53 14.87 -2.79
C GLY A 134 -1.51 15.70 -1.96
N LEU A 135 -1.75 15.31 -0.71
CA LEU A 135 -2.70 15.95 0.22
C LEU A 135 -2.03 16.20 1.59
N PRO A 136 -1.17 17.22 1.71
CA PRO A 136 -0.51 17.54 2.98
C PRO A 136 -1.50 17.71 4.14
N GLY A 137 -1.24 17.01 5.25
CA GLY A 137 -2.14 16.96 6.41
C GLY A 137 -3.20 15.87 6.36
N SER A 138 -3.22 15.00 5.34
CA SER A 138 -4.06 13.80 5.35
C SER A 138 -3.63 12.83 6.45
N VAL A 139 -4.55 11.94 6.86
CA VAL A 139 -4.25 10.91 7.86
C VAL A 139 -3.32 9.80 7.34
N SER A 140 -3.12 9.73 6.02
CA SER A 140 -2.37 8.69 5.33
C SER A 140 -0.93 8.55 5.84
N ARG A 141 -0.26 9.68 6.13
CA ARG A 141 1.11 9.65 6.69
C ARG A 141 1.17 8.97 8.06
N SER A 142 0.17 9.24 8.90
CA SER A 142 0.09 8.66 10.24
C SER A 142 -0.28 7.18 10.22
N ILE A 143 -1.13 6.76 9.27
CA ILE A 143 -1.46 5.35 9.06
C ILE A 143 -0.22 4.61 8.56
N ALA A 144 0.45 5.12 7.52
CA ALA A 144 1.69 4.56 7.02
C ALA A 144 2.75 4.43 8.11
N TYR A 145 2.91 5.44 8.96
CA TYR A 145 3.84 5.37 10.08
C TYR A 145 3.47 4.26 11.06
N ASN A 146 2.20 4.11 11.44
CA ASN A 146 1.78 3.02 12.34
C ASN A 146 2.05 1.64 11.73
N ASP A 147 1.83 1.47 10.43
CA ASP A 147 2.19 0.25 9.69
C ASP A 147 3.71 0.02 9.64
N MET A 148 4.51 1.08 9.47
CA MET A 148 5.97 0.98 9.59
C MET A 148 6.39 0.52 10.99
N LEU A 149 5.77 1.04 12.06
CA LEU A 149 6.06 0.63 13.42
C LEU A 149 5.76 -0.85 13.65
N PHE A 150 4.64 -1.36 13.14
CA PHE A 150 4.30 -2.78 13.20
C PHE A 150 5.41 -3.64 12.58
N LEU A 151 5.84 -3.28 11.36
CA LEU A 151 6.87 -4.01 10.64
C LEU A 151 8.23 -3.90 11.34
N CYS A 152 8.59 -2.71 11.85
CA CYS A 152 9.83 -2.52 12.60
C CYS A 152 9.83 -3.37 13.87
N GLU A 153 8.77 -3.36 14.67
CA GLU A 153 8.70 -4.18 15.89
C GLU A 153 8.86 -5.68 15.61
N LYS A 154 8.23 -6.18 14.54
CA LYS A 154 8.26 -7.60 14.19
C LYS A 154 9.59 -8.04 13.60
N TYR A 155 10.20 -7.23 12.73
CA TYR A 155 11.32 -7.66 11.89
C TYR A 155 12.67 -7.06 12.29
N ALA A 156 12.68 -5.87 12.86
CA ALA A 156 13.90 -5.13 13.20
C ALA A 156 13.62 -4.10 14.31
N PRO A 157 13.37 -4.53 15.56
CA PRO A 157 12.96 -3.63 16.63
C PRO A 157 14.06 -2.61 16.95
N LEU A 158 13.65 -1.36 17.17
CA LEU A 158 14.53 -0.26 17.54
C LEU A 158 13.93 0.48 18.73
N GLU A 159 14.64 0.51 19.86
CA GLU A 159 14.12 1.04 21.14
C GLU A 159 13.72 2.52 21.08
N THR A 160 14.31 3.28 20.16
CA THR A 160 14.02 4.71 19.99
C THR A 160 12.74 4.99 19.20
N LEU A 161 12.16 3.98 18.54
CA LEU A 161 10.90 4.13 17.82
C LEU A 161 9.72 4.03 18.78
N GLU A 162 8.65 4.75 18.44
CA GLU A 162 7.34 4.57 19.07
C GLU A 162 6.84 3.14 18.91
N LYS A 163 5.89 2.75 19.75
CA LYS A 163 5.26 1.43 19.64
C LYS A 163 4.10 1.45 18.66
N TYR A 164 3.95 0.36 17.91
CA TYR A 164 2.77 0.07 17.11
C TYR A 164 1.52 0.18 17.98
N ASN A 165 0.51 0.90 17.48
CA ASN A 165 -0.76 1.05 18.14
C ASN A 165 -1.88 0.36 17.32
N PRO A 166 -2.48 -0.74 17.82
CA PRO A 166 -3.56 -1.43 17.12
C PRO A 166 -4.84 -0.60 17.00
N GLU A 167 -5.06 0.40 17.87
CA GLU A 167 -6.20 1.32 17.77
C GLU A 167 -6.08 2.29 16.59
N LYS A 168 -4.88 2.39 15.98
CA LYS A 168 -4.63 3.17 14.77
C LYS A 168 -4.53 2.31 13.51
N ASP A 169 -4.66 0.97 13.64
CA ASP A 169 -4.64 0.07 12.50
C ASP A 169 -6.04 -0.05 11.90
N ILE A 170 -6.19 0.39 10.66
CA ILE A 170 -7.47 0.40 9.96
C ILE A 170 -7.97 -1.02 9.62
N SER A 171 -7.06 -1.98 9.50
CA SER A 171 -7.42 -3.39 9.27
C SER A 171 -8.01 -4.04 10.52
N ILE A 172 -7.69 -3.50 11.70
CA ILE A 172 -8.25 -3.92 13.00
C ILE A 172 -9.53 -3.14 13.32
N THR A 173 -9.52 -1.82 13.12
CA THR A 173 -10.62 -0.92 13.52
C THR A 173 -11.75 -0.86 12.50
N GLY A 174 -11.49 -1.20 11.23
CA GLY A 174 -12.42 -1.02 10.12
C GLY A 174 -12.65 0.45 9.75
N ALA A 175 -11.79 1.36 10.20
CA ALA A 175 -11.90 2.79 9.90
C ALA A 175 -11.68 3.04 8.40
N TYR A 176 -12.66 3.68 7.76
CA TYR A 176 -12.67 3.98 6.32
C TYR A 176 -12.67 5.50 6.08
N THR A 177 -11.92 5.95 5.08
CA THR A 177 -11.94 7.35 4.63
C THR A 177 -12.48 7.38 3.20
N GLN A 178 -13.62 8.06 2.99
CA GLN A 178 -14.08 8.33 1.63
C GLN A 178 -13.05 9.21 0.93
N HIS A 179 -12.50 8.73 -0.19
CA HIS A 179 -11.67 9.57 -1.05
C HIS A 179 -12.59 10.64 -1.66
N ALA A 180 -12.41 11.89 -1.23
CA ALA A 180 -13.14 13.00 -1.82
C ALA A 180 -12.45 13.35 -3.13
N THR A 181 -12.95 12.82 -4.25
CA THR A 181 -12.66 13.43 -5.54
C THR A 181 -13.15 14.88 -5.45
N GLN A 182 -12.23 15.84 -5.52
CA GLN A 182 -12.60 17.20 -5.88
C GLN A 182 -13.39 17.07 -7.18
N SER A 183 -14.70 17.28 -7.07
CA SER A 183 -15.58 17.29 -8.20
C SER A 183 -15.07 18.38 -9.13
N MET A 184 -14.43 18.02 -10.24
CA MET A 184 -14.45 18.87 -11.45
C MET A 184 -15.88 18.88 -12.02
N LYS A 185 -16.83 19.39 -11.23
CA LYS A 185 -18.08 19.98 -11.69
C LYS A 185 -17.80 21.46 -11.47
N ASP A 186 -17.31 22.19 -12.47
CA ASP A 186 -18.22 23.09 -13.19
C ASP A 186 -17.64 23.65 -14.52
N GLU A 187 -16.58 23.08 -15.11
CA GLU A 187 -15.98 23.67 -16.34
C GLU A 187 -16.42 23.04 -17.68
N TYR A 188 -17.10 21.88 -17.69
CA TYR A 188 -17.50 21.22 -18.94
C TYR A 188 -18.99 21.32 -19.31
N LEU A 189 -19.77 22.12 -18.57
CA LEU A 189 -21.20 22.35 -18.88
C LEU A 189 -21.51 23.74 -19.45
N ASN A 190 -20.49 24.56 -19.73
CA ASN A 190 -20.66 25.92 -20.28
C ASN A 190 -19.85 26.21 -21.56
N SER A 191 -19.46 25.19 -22.34
CA SER A 191 -18.86 25.38 -23.68
C SER A 191 -19.71 24.74 -24.78
#